data_AF-A0A929RGF3-F1
#
_entry.id   AF-A0A929RGF3-F1
#
_cell.length_a   1.000
_cell.length_b   1.000
_cell.length_c   1.000
_cell.angle_alpha   90.00
_cell.angle_beta   90.00
_cell.angle_gamma   90.00
#
_symmetry.space_group_name_H-M   'P 1'
#
loop_
_entity.id
_entity.type
_entity.pdbx_description
1 polymer ?
#
loop_
_entity_poly.entity_id
_entity_poly.type
_entity_poly.pdbx_seq_one_letter_code
_entity_poly.pdbx_strand_id
1 'polypeptide(L)' 'MHRIGFDSDQYVEMQSRHIAQRRGEFGGKLYLEFGGKLIDDMHASRVLPGFTPDNKVRMLR' A
#
# COMPACT_ATOMS: atom_id res chain seq x y z
N MET A 1 24.58 -3.93 5.12
CA MET A 1 23.23 -3.36 5.24
C MET A 1 22.64 -3.25 3.84
N HIS A 2 21.48 -3.86 3.58
CA HIS A 2 20.78 -3.62 2.32
C HIS A 2 20.37 -2.14 2.25
N ARG A 3 20.64 -1.49 1.13
CA ARG A 3 20.22 -0.11 0.90
C ARG A 3 18.69 -0.08 0.81
N ILE A 4 18.04 0.73 1.63
CA ILE A 4 16.61 1.00 1.51
C ILE A 4 16.38 1.72 0.17
N GLY A 5 15.46 1.20 -0.63
CA GLY A 5 15.05 1.73 -1.94
C GLY A 5 13.56 2.03 -2.04
N PHE A 6 12.80 1.79 -0.97
CA PHE A 6 11.36 2.03 -0.89
C PHE A 6 11.01 2.69 0.44
N ASP A 7 10.28 3.81 0.38
CA ASP A 7 9.76 4.50 1.56
C ASP A 7 8.33 4.03 1.86
N SER A 8 8.20 3.27 2.94
CA SER A 8 6.90 2.73 3.37
C SER A 8 5.95 3.79 3.91
N ASP A 9 6.47 4.82 4.56
CA ASP A 9 5.64 5.84 5.18
C ASP A 9 5.06 6.75 4.08
N GLN A 10 5.89 7.13 3.11
CA GLN A 10 5.43 7.84 1.91
C GLN A 10 4.39 7.02 1.14
N TYR A 11 4.60 5.71 0.98
CA TYR A 11 3.65 4.83 0.31
C TYR A 11 2.29 4.81 1.01
N VAL A 12 2.26 4.61 2.34
CA VAL A 12 1.02 4.60 3.13
C VAL A 12 0.26 5.91 2.94
N GLU A 13 0.93 7.05 3.13
CA GLU A 13 0.28 8.36 2.99
C GLU A 13 -0.27 8.60 1.57
N MET A 14 0.57 8.38 0.56
CA MET A 14 0.21 8.62 -0.83
C MET A 14 -0.92 7.70 -1.29
N GLN A 15 -0.85 6.41 -0.97
CA GLN A 15 -1.81 5.42 -1.43
C GLN A 15 -3.18 5.61 -0.77
N SER A 16 -3.23 5.87 0.54
CA SER A 16 -4.48 6.14 1.26
C SER A 16 -5.14 7.42 0.74
N ARG A 17 -4.35 8.47 0.48
CA ARG A 17 -4.84 9.72 -0.14
C ARG A 17 -5.44 9.49 -1.53
N HIS A 18 -4.76 8.71 -2.38
CA HIS A 18 -5.27 8.41 -3.73
C HIS A 18 -6.57 7.59 -3.70
N ILE A 19 -6.71 6.63 -2.78
CA ILE A 19 -7.96 5.87 -2.61
C ILE A 19 -9.08 6.80 -2.14
N ALA A 20 -8.81 7.70 -1.20
CA ALA A 20 -9.79 8.67 -0.73
C ALA A 20 -10.23 9.64 -1.85
N GLN A 21 -9.28 10.13 -2.66
CA GLN A 21 -9.58 10.96 -3.83
C GLN A 21 -10.46 10.21 -4.84
N ARG A 22 -10.10 8.97 -5.19
CA ARG A 22 -10.89 8.13 -6.10
C ARG A 22 -12.29 7.89 -5.57
N ARG A 23 -12.46 7.66 -4.26
CA ARG A 23 -13.78 7.54 -3.64
C ARG A 23 -14.61 8.84 -3.79
N GLY A 24 -13.97 10.00 -3.70
CA GLY A 24 -14.59 11.30 -3.94
C GLY A 24 -15.13 11.45 -5.36
N GLU A 25 -14.40 10.95 -6.36
CA GLU A 25 -14.83 10.93 -7.77
C GLU A 25 -16.12 10.11 -8.00
N PHE A 26 -16.42 9.14 -7.12
CA PHE A 26 -17.65 8.32 -7.16
C PHE A 26 -18.77 8.81 -6.23
N GLY A 27 -18.68 10.02 -5.68
CA GLY A 27 -19.72 10.57 -4.80
C GLY A 27 -19.71 9.97 -3.38
N GLY A 28 -18.57 9.40 -2.95
CA GLY A 28 -18.33 9.06 -1.54
C GLY A 28 -18.34 7.57 -1.21
N LYS A 29 -18.72 6.68 -2.15
CA LYS A 29 -18.65 5.22 -1.95
C LYS A 29 -17.82 4.55 -3.03
N LEU A 30 -16.88 3.72 -2.61
CA LEU A 30 -16.01 2.96 -3.48
C LEU A 30 -15.95 1.52 -2.99
N TYR A 31 -16.35 0.58 -3.83
CA TYR A 31 -16.08 -0.84 -3.65
C TYR A 31 -14.78 -1.15 -4.40
N LEU A 32 -13.70 -1.37 -3.65
CA LEU A 32 -12.37 -1.61 -4.19
C LEU A 32 -11.98 -3.07 -3.95
N GLU A 33 -11.63 -3.78 -5.01
CA GLU A 33 -11.09 -5.13 -4.93
C GLU A 33 -9.60 -5.08 -4.52
N PHE A 34 -9.21 -5.93 -3.56
CA PHE A 34 -7.82 -6.12 -3.16
C PHE A 34 -7.28 -7.43 -3.72
N GLY A 35 -6.60 -7.35 -4.87
CA GLY A 35 -5.96 -8.51 -5.49
C GLY A 35 -4.62 -8.89 -4.85
N GLY A 36 -4.32 -10.19 -4.84
CA GLY A 36 -3.04 -10.75 -4.40
C GLY A 36 -2.89 -10.90 -2.89
N LYS A 37 -1.65 -10.91 -2.40
CA LYS A 37 -1.33 -11.07 -0.97
C LYS A 37 -1.43 -9.73 -0.25
N LEU A 38 -2.33 -9.62 0.72
CA LEU A 38 -2.44 -8.45 1.62
C LEU A 38 -1.47 -8.54 2.79
N ILE A 39 -1.24 -9.76 3.27
CA ILE A 39 -0.32 -10.14 4.34
C ILE A 39 0.72 -11.10 3.73
N ASP A 40 1.92 -11.14 4.31
CA ASP A 40 3.01 -12.02 3.91
C ASP A 40 3.42 -11.84 2.43
N ASP A 41 3.38 -10.61 1.92
CA ASP A 41 3.92 -10.27 0.59
C ASP A 41 5.46 -10.22 0.62
N MET A 42 6.05 -11.38 0.92
CA MET A 42 7.49 -11.59 0.98
C MET A 42 8.15 -11.41 -0.39
N HIS A 43 7.39 -11.52 -1.49
CA HIS A 43 7.90 -11.20 -2.81
C HIS A 43 8.15 -9.69 -2.91
N ALA A 44 7.14 -8.86 -2.64
CA ALA A 44 7.28 -7.41 -2.65
C ALA A 44 8.39 -6.93 -1.70
N SER A 45 8.48 -7.51 -0.50
CA SER A 45 9.52 -7.12 0.47
C SER A 45 10.96 -7.38 -0.01
N ARG A 46 11.21 -8.47 -0.76
CA ARG A 46 12.52 -8.73 -1.36
C ARG A 46 12.81 -7.86 -2.57
N VAL A 47 11.79 -7.57 -3.37
CA VAL A 47 11.91 -6.79 -4.61
C VAL A 47 12.03 -5.30 -4.34
N LEU A 48 11.38 -4.80 -3.28
CA LEU A 48 11.34 -3.40 -2.89
C LEU A 48 11.94 -3.26 -1.47
N PRO A 49 13.27 -3.09 -1.34
CA PRO A 49 13.91 -2.96 -0.04
C PRO A 49 13.35 -1.77 0.75
N GLY A 50 12.61 -2.05 1.81
CA GLY A 50 11.87 -1.04 2.58
C GLY A 50 10.36 -1.24 2.56
N PHE A 51 9.82 -2.05 1.65
CA PHE A 51 8.42 -2.51 1.68
C PHE A 51 8.28 -3.70 2.66
N THR A 52 7.39 -3.59 3.65
CA THR A 52 7.17 -4.71 4.58
C THR A 52 6.11 -5.69 4.05
N PRO A 53 6.13 -6.98 4.44
CA PRO A 53 5.16 -7.96 3.94
C PRO A 53 3.69 -7.61 4.24
N ASP A 54 3.44 -6.74 5.22
CA ASP A 54 2.14 -6.28 5.70
C ASP A 54 1.80 -4.82 5.28
N ASN A 55 2.62 -4.19 4.43
CA ASN A 55 2.47 -2.77 4.08
C ASN A 55 1.08 -2.40 3.54
N LYS A 56 0.45 -3.31 2.79
CA LYS A 56 -0.91 -3.09 2.27
C LYS A 56 -1.93 -3.04 3.39
N VAL A 57 -1.79 -3.85 4.43
CA VAL A 57 -2.64 -3.78 5.63
C VAL A 57 -2.36 -2.51 6.42
N ARG A 58 -1.09 -2.11 6.55
CA ARG A 58 -0.71 -0.85 7.20
C ARG A 58 -1.35 0.37 6.50
N MET A 59 -1.43 0.35 5.19
CA MET A 59 -2.08 1.38 4.37
C MET A 59 -3.61 1.46 4.58
N LEU A 60 -4.26 0.34 4.95
CA LEU A 60 -5.70 0.27 5.17
C LEU A 60 -6.16 0.64 6.58
N ARG A 61 -5.23 0.78 7.52
CA ARG A 61 -5.52 1.27 8.88
C ARG A 61 -5.72 2.78 8.87
#